data_AF-A0A4Y6RZB7-F1
#
_entry.id   AF-A0A4Y6RZB7-F1
#
_cell.length_a   1.000
_cell.length_b   1.000
_cell.length_c   1.000
_cell.angle_alpha   90.00
_cell.angle_beta   90.00
_cell.angle_gamma   90.00
#
_symmetry.space_group_name_H-M   'P 1'
#
loop_
_entity.id
_entity.type
_entity.pdbx_description
1 polymer ?
#
loop_
_entity_poly.entity_id
_entity_poly.type
_entity_poly.pdbx_seq_one_letter_code
_entity_poly.pdbx_strand_id
1 'polypeptide(L)' 'MRGWKTLVLNGAVGAAVVLLEMLTFLGAADWNAIMPPERAALVMLGIGLANIVLRHITSGPAGWRKGSGR' A
#
# COMPACT_ATOMS: atom_id res chain seq x y z
N MET A 1 -4.44 30.70 -10.88
CA MET A 1 -3.71 29.60 -10.20
C MET A 1 -3.95 28.32 -10.98
N ARG A 2 -2.91 27.59 -11.42
CA ARG A 2 -3.09 26.38 -12.25
C ARG A 2 -3.81 25.31 -11.42
N GLY A 3 -5.04 24.93 -11.81
CA GLY A 3 -5.90 24.00 -11.05
C GLY A 3 -5.25 22.67 -10.65
N TRP A 4 -4.23 22.24 -11.39
CA TRP A 4 -3.40 21.09 -11.03
C TRP A 4 -2.69 21.24 -9.67
N LYS A 5 -2.17 22.44 -9.34
CA LYS A 5 -1.50 22.66 -8.05
C LYS A 5 -2.47 22.49 -6.88
N THR A 6 -3.71 22.95 -7.05
CA THR A 6 -4.78 22.80 -6.06
C THR A 6 -5.23 21.35 -5.94
N LEU A 7 -5.34 20.62 -7.06
CA LEU A 7 -5.66 19.19 -7.05
C LEU A 7 -4.60 18.38 -6.29
N VAL A 8 -3.32 18.62 -6.55
CA VAL A 8 -2.22 17.94 -5.86
C VAL A 8 -2.23 18.27 -4.37
N LEU A 9 -2.42 19.54 -4.01
CA LEU A 9 -2.44 19.96 -2.61
C LEU A 9 -3.63 19.31 -1.86
N ASN A 10 -4.83 19.38 -2.43
CA ASN A 10 -6.02 18.78 -1.81
C ASN A 10 -5.93 17.25 -1.77
N GLY A 11 -5.38 16.63 -2.82
CA GLY A 11 -5.12 15.19 -2.85
C GLY A 11 -4.11 14.77 -1.78
N ALA A 12 -3.03 15.54 -1.59
CA ALA A 12 -2.04 15.29 -0.55
C ALA A 12 -2.63 15.43 0.86
N VAL A 13 -3.44 16.47 1.10
CA VAL A 13 -4.14 16.66 2.39
C VAL A 13 -5.11 15.51 2.66
N GLY A 14 -5.91 15.11 1.66
CA GLY A 14 -6.81 13.96 1.78
C GLY A 14 -6.05 12.65 2.06
N ALA A 15 -4.95 12.41 1.34
CA ALA A 15 -4.10 11.25 1.56
C ALA A 15 -3.46 11.25 2.95
N ALA A 16 -3.05 12.42 3.46
CA ALA A 16 -2.47 12.55 4.79
C ALA A 16 -3.48 12.20 5.89
N VAL A 17 -4.75 12.59 5.75
CA VAL A 17 -5.81 12.23 6.71
C VAL A 17 -6.04 10.72 6.72
N VAL A 18 -6.15 10.10 5.56
CA VAL A 18 -6.31 8.64 5.44
C VAL A 18 -5.11 7.92 6.04
N LEU A 19 -3.89 8.38 5.75
CA LEU A 19 -2.67 7.79 6.30
C LEU A 19 -2.62 7.91 7.83
N LEU A 20 -3.02 9.07 8.38
CA LEU A 20 -3.07 9.27 9.82
C LEU A 20 -4.04 8.29 10.48
N GLU A 21 -5.26 8.15 9.93
CA GLU A 21 -6.27 7.21 10.44
C GLU A 21 -5.76 5.77 10.43
N MET A 22 -5.09 5.36 9.33
CA MET A 22 -4.46 4.04 9.25
C MET A 22 -3.39 3.88 10.34
N LEU A 23 -2.52 4.86 10.55
CA LEU A 23 -1.49 4.79 11.59
C LEU A 23 -2.09 4.75 13.00
N THR A 24 -3.18 5.47 13.25
CA THR A 24 -3.92 5.41 14.52
C THR A 24 -4.49 4.02 14.76
N PHE A 25 -5.13 3.43 13.75
CA PHE A 25 -5.67 2.08 13.83
C PHE A 25 -4.57 1.03 14.03
N LEU A 26 -3.47 1.13 13.27
CA LEU A 26 -2.32 0.23 13.44
C LEU A 26 -1.68 0.43 14.83
N GLY A 27 -1.52 1.66 15.31
CA GLY A 27 -0.92 1.94 16.62
C GLY A 27 -1.76 1.44 17.80
N ALA A 28 -3.07 1.26 17.62
CA ALA A 28 -3.95 0.71 18.65
C ALA A 28 -3.80 -0.82 18.83
N ALA A 29 -3.18 -1.52 17.88
CA ALA A 29 -3.01 -2.97 17.95
C ALA A 29 -1.73 -3.37 18.72
N ASP A 30 -1.84 -4.38 19.59
CA ASP A 30 -0.67 -5.00 20.22
C ASP A 30 0.03 -5.95 19.24
N TRP A 31 0.92 -5.38 18.43
CA TRP A 31 1.71 -6.13 17.46
C TRP A 31 2.65 -7.13 18.09
N ASN A 32 3.04 -6.96 19.36
CA ASN A 32 3.93 -7.92 20.02
C ASN A 32 3.19 -9.22 20.32
N ALA A 33 1.93 -9.11 20.77
CA ALA A 33 1.05 -10.26 20.95
C ALA A 33 0.69 -10.96 19.62
N ILE A 34 0.45 -10.19 18.56
CA ILE A 34 0.03 -10.74 17.25
C ILE A 34 1.22 -11.26 16.45
N MET A 35 2.35 -10.57 16.49
CA MET A 35 3.53 -10.81 15.67
C MET A 35 4.80 -10.65 16.52
N PRO A 36 5.15 -11.68 17.31
CA PRO A 36 6.37 -11.66 18.11
C PRO A 36 7.60 -11.42 17.21
N PRO A 37 8.65 -10.75 17.71
CA PRO A 37 9.84 -10.38 16.91
C PRO A 37 10.48 -11.58 16.18
N GLU A 38 10.44 -12.75 16.81
CA GLU A 38 10.95 -14.02 16.29
C GLU A 38 10.21 -14.48 15.01
N ARG A 39 8.93 -14.12 14.89
CA ARG A 39 8.05 -14.52 13.77
C ARG A 39 7.91 -13.43 12.72
N ALA A 40 8.29 -12.19 13.02
CA ALA A 40 8.21 -11.07 12.08
C ALA A 40 8.97 -11.35 10.77
N ALA A 41 10.16 -11.96 10.85
CA ALA A 41 10.94 -12.34 9.68
C ALA A 41 10.22 -13.37 8.78
N LEU A 42 9.54 -14.35 9.40
CA LEU A 42 8.77 -15.35 8.67
C LEU A 42 7.50 -14.76 8.03
N VAL A 43 6.84 -13.83 8.71
CA VAL A 43 5.69 -13.11 8.14
C VAL A 43 6.13 -12.26 6.94
N MET A 44 7.24 -11.53 7.05
CA MET A 44 7.80 -10.76 5.94
C MET A 44 8.18 -11.66 4.76
N LEU A 45 8.77 -12.83 5.02
CA LEU A 45 9.05 -13.83 4.00
C LEU A 45 7.75 -14.31 3.31
N GLY A 46 6.70 -14.60 4.09
CA GLY A 46 5.40 -15.00 3.57
C GLY A 46 4.76 -13.93 2.68
N ILE A 47 4.79 -12.66 3.10
CA ILE A 47 4.32 -11.52 2.29
C ILE A 47 5.12 -11.42 0.99
N GLY A 48 6.45 -11.53 1.07
CA GLY A 48 7.33 -11.50 -0.10
C GLY A 48 7.01 -12.61 -1.10
N LEU A 49 6.85 -13.85 -0.62
CA LEU A 49 6.47 -14.99 -1.44
C LEU A 49 5.07 -14.82 -2.05
N ALA A 50 4.08 -14.38 -1.27
CA ALA A 50 2.75 -14.09 -1.77
C ALA A 50 2.79 -13.02 -2.89
N ASN A 51 3.63 -11.99 -2.74
CA ASN A 51 3.80 -10.96 -3.77
C ASN A 51 4.45 -11.52 -5.05
N ILE A 52 5.45 -12.40 -4.93
CA ILE A 52 6.06 -13.09 -6.08
C ILE A 52 5.02 -13.96 -6.80
N VAL A 53 4.25 -14.75 -6.04
CA VAL A 53 3.18 -15.58 -6.59
C VAL A 53 2.14 -14.71 -7.28
N LEU A 54 1.68 -13.65 -6.61
CA LEU A 54 0.72 -12.70 -7.18
C LEU A 54 1.24 -12.13 -8.50
N ARG A 55 2.52 -11.71 -8.54
CA ARG A 55 3.16 -11.21 -9.76
C ARG A 55 3.32 -12.27 -10.84
N HIS A 56 3.46 -13.53 -10.47
CA HIS A 56 3.59 -14.63 -11.41
C HIS A 56 2.23 -15.03 -12.02
N ILE A 57 1.17 -15.07 -11.21
CA ILE A 57 -0.19 -15.38 -11.67
C ILE A 57 -0.86 -14.19 -12.38
N THR A 58 -0.49 -12.96 -12.02
CA THR A 58 -0.99 -11.76 -12.69
C THR A 58 -0.12 -11.44 -13.91
N SER A 59 -0.56 -11.90 -15.07
CA SER A 59 0.02 -11.51 -16.36
C SER A 59 -0.86 -10.45 -17.01
N GLY A 60 -0.49 -9.18 -16.86
CA GLY A 60 -1.18 -8.07 -17.51
C GLY A 60 -0.62 -6.72 -17.12
N PRO A 61 -0.72 -5.70 -18.00
CA PRO A 61 -0.41 -4.34 -17.59
C PRO A 61 -1.32 -3.96 -16.42
N ALA A 62 -0.74 -3.42 -15.34
CA ALA A 62 -1.52 -2.94 -14.21
C ALA A 62 -2.64 -2.01 -14.73
N GLY A 63 -3.87 -2.16 -14.24
CA GLY A 63 -5.10 -1.64 -14.86
C GLY A 63 -5.17 -0.12 -15.11
N TRP A 64 -4.22 0.65 -14.58
CA TRP A 64 -4.00 2.07 -14.88
C TRP A 64 -3.34 2.32 -16.25
N ARG A 65 -2.65 1.32 -16.82
CA ARG A 65 -2.09 1.39 -18.17
C ARG A 65 -3.19 1.03 -19.18
N LYS A 66 -4.05 2.01 -19.46
CA LYS A 66 -4.93 2.01 -20.64
C LYS A 66 -4.02 1.79 -21.86
N GLY A 67 -4.26 0.73 -22.62
CA GLY A 67 -3.41 0.35 -23.75
C GLY A 67 -3.18 1.52 -24.70
N SER A 68 -1.95 2.03 -24.76
CA SER A 68 -1.47 2.88 -25.84
C SER A 68 -0.95 2.00 -27.00
N GLY A 69 -1.73 0.97 -27.35
CA GLY A 69 -1.44 0.07 -28.44
C GLY A 69 -2.32 0.43 -29.63
N ARG A 70 -1.70 1.13 -30.59
CA ARG A 70 -2.05 1.36 -32.00
C ARG A 70 -3.42 0.88 -32.48
#